data_AF-A0A6N3F6J6-F1
#
_entry.id   AF-A0A6N3F6J6-F1
#
_cell.length_a   1.000
_cell.length_b   1.000
_cell.length_c   1.000
_cell.angle_alpha   90.00
_cell.angle_beta   90.00
_cell.angle_gamma   90.00
#
_symmetry.space_group_name_H-M   'P 1'
#
loop_
_entity.id
_entity.type
_entity.pdbx_description
1 polymer ?
#
loop_
_entity_poly.entity_id
_entity_poly.type
_entity_poly.pdbx_seq_one_letter_code
_entity_poly.pdbx_strand_id
1 'polypeptide(L)'
;MKKQLARLACLSLLAAACSTEHPLATGGPAADRMAVISNVKGQWTYFSMVTHTVVGTCAVTDTLAQQAYAARTDWDIAIADGRIRTNSGTSGPGDGGIAPSPYDYEHTEPDMPAIFQTDSIR
;
A
#
# COMPACT_ATOMS: atom_id res chain seq x y z
N MET A 1 -30.58 53.81 -19.69
CA MET A 1 -31.13 52.84 -18.73
C MET A 1 -30.09 51.74 -18.56
N LYS A 2 -29.22 51.83 -17.54
CA LYS A 2 -29.21 50.98 -16.32
C LYS A 2 -29.14 49.48 -16.64
N LYS A 3 -27.97 48.84 -16.48
CA LYS A 3 -27.62 47.89 -15.37
C LYS A 3 -27.59 46.45 -15.92
N GLN A 4 -26.70 45.50 -15.62
CA GLN A 4 -25.54 45.34 -14.74
C GLN A 4 -24.65 44.21 -15.30
N LEU A 5 -23.37 44.22 -14.90
CA LEU A 5 -22.51 43.03 -14.84
C LEU A 5 -23.20 41.90 -14.06
N ALA A 6 -23.10 40.67 -14.56
CA ALA A 6 -23.27 39.47 -13.75
C ALA A 6 -21.93 38.71 -13.74
N ARG A 7 -21.22 38.82 -12.61
CA ARG A 7 -20.21 37.84 -12.19
C ARG A 7 -20.97 36.63 -11.65
N LEU A 8 -20.59 35.41 -12.03
CA LEU A 8 -20.75 34.28 -11.13
C LEU A 8 -19.63 33.26 -11.33
N ALA A 9 -18.89 33.07 -10.25
CA ALA A 9 -17.84 32.08 -10.08
C ALA A 9 -18.44 30.67 -10.00
N CYS A 10 -17.70 29.67 -10.47
CA CYS A 10 -17.91 28.27 -10.11
C CYS A 10 -16.52 27.68 -9.83
N LEU A 11 -16.08 27.83 -8.58
CA LEU A 11 -15.97 26.75 -7.60
C LEU A 11 -15.06 25.60 -8.07
N SER A 12 -13.84 25.67 -7.56
CA SER A 12 -12.86 24.59 -7.43
C SER A 12 -13.50 23.30 -6.92
N LEU A 13 -13.48 22.23 -7.73
CA LEU A 13 -13.63 20.86 -7.23
C LEU A 13 -12.25 20.32 -6.84
N LEU A 14 -11.85 20.58 -5.59
CA LEU A 14 -10.89 19.72 -4.91
C LEU A 14 -11.67 18.50 -4.43
N ALA A 15 -11.67 17.43 -5.22
CA ALA A 15 -12.08 16.13 -4.73
C ALA A 15 -10.99 15.65 -3.76
N ALA A 16 -11.18 15.92 -2.47
CA ALA A 16 -10.50 15.19 -1.42
C ALA A 16 -10.96 13.73 -1.54
N ALA A 17 -10.13 12.90 -2.17
CA ALA A 17 -10.24 11.45 -2.04
C ALA A 17 -9.82 11.11 -0.60
N CYS A 18 -10.71 11.33 0.34
CA CYS A 18 -10.62 10.66 1.63
C CYS A 18 -10.86 9.18 1.32
N SER A 19 -9.76 8.40 1.26
CA SER A 19 -9.84 6.96 1.43
C SER A 19 -10.68 6.73 2.69
N THR A 20 -11.81 6.06 2.52
CA THR A 20 -12.59 5.62 3.67
C THR A 20 -11.75 4.56 4.36
N GLU A 21 -11.21 4.89 5.53
CA GLU A 21 -10.57 3.89 6.38
C GLU A 21 -11.63 2.83 6.66
N HIS A 22 -11.43 1.65 6.08
CA HIS A 22 -12.26 0.50 6.40
C HIS A 22 -11.96 0.16 7.85
N PRO A 23 -12.96 0.18 8.76
CA PRO A 23 -12.73 -0.26 10.12
C PRO A 23 -12.13 -1.67 10.07
N LEU A 24 -10.99 -1.87 10.72
CA LEU A 24 -10.44 -3.20 10.94
C LEU A 24 -11.58 -4.04 11.53
N ALA A 25 -12.06 -5.02 10.76
CA ALA A 25 -13.19 -5.83 11.16
C ALA A 25 -12.85 -6.48 12.51
N THR A 26 -13.58 -6.10 13.55
CA THR A 26 -13.55 -6.77 14.85
C THR A 26 -14.27 -8.10 14.66
N GLY A 27 -13.58 -9.12 14.16
CA GLY A 27 -14.23 -10.31 13.64
C GLY A 27 -13.34 -11.55 13.61
N GLY A 28 -13.29 -12.26 14.74
CA GLY A 28 -12.73 -13.62 14.86
C GLY A 28 -11.22 -13.68 15.11
N PRO A 29 -10.70 -14.78 15.69
CA PRO A 29 -9.26 -14.98 15.79
C PRO A 29 -8.67 -14.95 14.38
N ALA A 30 -7.62 -14.15 14.18
CA ALA A 30 -6.87 -14.13 12.94
C ALA A 30 -6.42 -15.56 12.64
N ALA A 31 -6.82 -16.10 11.49
CA ALA A 31 -6.40 -17.42 11.07
C ALA A 31 -5.04 -17.32 10.39
N ASP A 32 -4.06 -18.07 10.88
CA ASP A 32 -2.76 -18.18 10.25
C ASP A 32 -2.89 -18.62 8.79
N ARG A 33 -2.17 -17.91 7.92
CA ARG A 33 -2.11 -18.22 6.50
C ARG A 33 -0.66 -18.30 6.05
N MET A 34 -0.34 -19.42 5.39
CA MET A 34 0.94 -19.62 4.74
C MET A 34 0.79 -19.35 3.23
N ALA A 35 1.66 -18.49 2.70
CA ALA A 35 1.79 -18.25 1.27
C ALA A 35 3.24 -18.49 0.83
N VAL A 36 3.43 -19.19 -0.29
CA VAL A 36 4.75 -19.41 -0.89
C VAL A 36 4.89 -18.53 -2.12
N ILE A 37 5.72 -17.49 -2.03
CA ILE A 37 6.03 -16.58 -3.14
C ILE A 37 7.28 -17.10 -3.85
N SER A 38 7.09 -17.65 -5.04
CA SER A 38 8.17 -18.26 -5.84
C SER A 38 8.78 -17.27 -6.84
N ASN A 39 9.94 -17.63 -7.41
CA ASN A 39 10.59 -16.91 -8.51
C ASN A 39 11.03 -15.47 -8.22
N VAL A 40 11.33 -15.11 -6.97
CA VAL A 40 11.69 -13.72 -6.58
C VAL A 40 13.07 -13.23 -7.04
N LYS A 41 13.82 -14.02 -7.83
CA LYS A 41 15.16 -13.64 -8.29
C LYS A 41 15.08 -12.78 -9.55
N GLY A 42 15.66 -11.58 -9.52
CA GLY A 42 15.67 -10.63 -10.64
C GLY A 42 14.30 -10.02 -10.99
N GLN A 43 13.26 -10.29 -10.20
CA GLN A 43 11.92 -9.72 -10.40
C GLN A 43 11.25 -9.38 -9.08
N TRP A 44 10.50 -8.27 -9.09
CA TRP A 44 9.50 -7.98 -8.09
C TRP A 44 8.29 -8.87 -8.29
N THR A 45 7.87 -9.53 -7.21
CA THR A 45 6.60 -10.27 -7.14
C THR A 45 5.69 -9.58 -6.14
N TYR A 46 4.57 -9.05 -6.63
CA TYR A 46 3.60 -8.25 -5.86
C TYR A 46 2.51 -9.17 -5.33
N PHE A 47 2.22 -9.08 -4.03
CA PHE A 47 1.29 -9.95 -3.32
C PHE A 47 0.25 -9.11 -2.56
N SER A 48 -1.00 -9.53 -2.64
CA SER A 48 -2.07 -9.00 -1.81
C SER A 48 -2.28 -9.88 -0.58
N MET A 49 -2.17 -9.30 0.61
CA MET A 49 -2.56 -9.90 1.87
C MET A 49 -4.08 -10.01 2.01
N VAL A 50 -4.86 -9.19 1.28
CA VAL A 50 -6.33 -9.26 1.27
C VAL A 50 -6.82 -10.49 0.49
N THR A 51 -6.34 -10.68 -0.74
CA THR A 51 -6.76 -11.81 -1.59
C THR A 51 -5.91 -13.05 -1.39
N HIS A 52 -4.75 -12.91 -0.74
CA HIS A 52 -3.74 -13.96 -0.53
C HIS A 52 -3.19 -14.53 -1.84
N THR A 53 -3.03 -13.66 -2.85
CA THR A 53 -2.56 -14.05 -4.17
C THR A 53 -1.47 -13.10 -4.67
N VAL A 54 -0.64 -13.63 -5.58
CA VAL A 54 0.24 -12.79 -6.39
C VAL A 54 -0.61 -12.04 -7.41
N VAL A 55 -0.50 -10.72 -7.43
CA VAL A 55 -1.26 -9.82 -8.32
C VAL A 55 -0.44 -9.31 -9.50
N GLY A 56 0.83 -9.72 -9.57
CA GLY A 56 1.67 -9.57 -10.75
C GLY A 56 3.17 -9.58 -10.44
N THR A 57 3.98 -9.51 -11.50
CA THR A 57 5.43 -9.41 -11.42
C THR A 57 5.99 -8.38 -12.41
N CYS A 58 7.22 -7.92 -12.17
CA CYS A 58 8.04 -7.23 -13.17
C CYS A 58 9.53 -7.40 -12.89
N ALA A 59 10.38 -7.29 -13.92
CA ALA A 59 11.82 -7.34 -13.73
C ALA A 59 12.30 -6.17 -12.85
N VAL A 60 13.30 -6.41 -11.99
CA VAL A 60 13.88 -5.34 -11.13
C VAL A 60 14.54 -4.22 -11.95
N THR A 61 14.88 -4.51 -13.21
CA THR A 61 15.46 -3.55 -14.17
C THR A 61 14.41 -2.77 -14.96
N ASP A 62 13.14 -3.18 -14.92
CA ASP A 62 12.07 -2.51 -15.66
C ASP A 62 11.49 -1.37 -14.80
N THR A 63 12.00 -0.16 -15.02
CA THR A 63 11.60 1.02 -14.24
C THR A 63 10.18 1.48 -14.58
N LEU A 64 9.72 1.28 -15.81
CA LEU A 64 8.38 1.68 -16.23
C LEU A 64 7.32 0.76 -15.62
N ALA A 65 7.55 -0.56 -15.64
CA ALA A 65 6.66 -1.50 -14.96
C ALA A 65 6.62 -1.25 -13.45
N GLN A 66 7.77 -0.97 -12.82
CA GLN A 66 7.81 -0.61 -11.40
C GLN A 66 6.99 0.65 -11.09
N GLN A 67 7.05 1.69 -11.94
CA GLN A 67 6.22 2.89 -11.80
C GLN A 67 4.72 2.57 -11.96
N ALA A 68 4.36 1.66 -12.88
CA ALA A 68 2.98 1.23 -13.05
C ALA A 68 2.45 0.50 -11.79
N TYR A 69 3.25 -0.35 -11.15
CA TYR A 69 2.88 -0.96 -9.87
C TYR A 69 2.85 0.04 -8.71
N ALA A 70 3.75 1.03 -8.71
CA ALA A 70 3.74 2.10 -7.72
C ALA A 70 2.48 2.98 -7.78
N ALA A 71 1.69 2.91 -8.85
CA ALA A 71 0.38 3.59 -8.94
C ALA A 71 -0.80 2.71 -8.49
N ARG A 72 -0.57 1.44 -8.17
CA ARG A 72 -1.62 0.46 -7.82
C ARG A 72 -1.85 0.35 -6.32
N THR A 73 -3.08 0.02 -5.94
CA THR A 73 -3.52 -0.18 -4.55
C THR A 73 -3.94 -1.62 -4.25
N ASP A 74 -3.81 -2.53 -5.21
CA ASP A 74 -4.25 -3.93 -5.09
C ASP A 74 -3.14 -4.90 -4.64
N TRP A 75 -2.02 -4.36 -4.15
CA TRP A 75 -0.91 -5.12 -3.57
C TRP A 75 -0.48 -4.50 -2.25
N ASP A 76 0.02 -5.32 -1.34
CA ASP A 76 0.40 -4.92 0.03
C ASP A 76 1.92 -5.02 0.24
N ILE A 77 2.52 -6.12 -0.22
CA ILE A 77 3.97 -6.35 -0.18
C ILE A 77 4.51 -6.81 -1.54
N ALA A 78 5.79 -6.55 -1.78
CA ALA A 78 6.51 -7.13 -2.90
C ALA A 78 7.88 -7.67 -2.46
N ILE A 79 8.34 -8.76 -3.09
CA ILE A 79 9.62 -9.41 -2.77
C ILE A 79 10.47 -9.52 -4.04
N ALA A 80 11.76 -9.17 -3.92
CA ALA A 80 12.77 -9.35 -4.98
C ALA A 80 14.17 -9.51 -4.39
N ASP A 81 14.93 -10.54 -4.79
CA ASP A 81 16.35 -10.69 -4.43
C ASP A 81 16.67 -10.52 -2.92
N GLY A 82 15.78 -11.03 -2.05
CA GLY A 82 15.90 -10.89 -0.59
C GLY A 82 15.51 -9.51 -0.04
N ARG A 83 14.99 -8.62 -0.88
CA ARG A 83 14.42 -7.32 -0.51
C ARG A 83 12.90 -7.44 -0.36
N ILE A 84 12.37 -6.66 0.57
CA ILE A 84 10.94 -6.49 0.79
C ILE A 84 10.61 -5.03 0.51
N ARG A 85 9.43 -4.80 -0.07
CA ARG A 85 8.81 -3.51 -0.31
C ARG A 85 7.38 -3.55 0.21
N THR A 86 6.93 -2.44 0.77
CA THR A 86 5.53 -2.24 1.14
C THR A 86 4.86 -1.27 0.16
N ASN A 87 3.53 -1.35 0.03
CA ASN A 87 2.78 -0.32 -0.66
C ASN A 87 2.70 0.94 0.21
N SER A 88 3.77 1.72 0.21
CA SER A 88 3.92 2.94 0.98
C SER A 88 5.04 3.82 0.45
N GLY A 89 5.16 5.04 0.98
CA GLY A 89 6.31 5.92 0.79
C GLY A 89 6.68 6.10 -0.68
N THR A 90 7.91 5.75 -1.04
CA THR A 90 8.41 5.89 -2.44
C THR A 90 8.02 4.73 -3.35
N SER A 91 7.34 3.72 -2.82
CA SER A 91 7.02 2.47 -3.49
C SER A 91 5.55 2.34 -3.90
N GLY A 92 4.64 3.10 -3.28
CA GLY A 92 3.23 3.16 -3.65
C GLY A 92 2.39 4.04 -2.72
N PRO A 93 1.11 4.29 -3.05
CA PRO A 93 0.24 5.24 -2.34
C PRO A 93 -0.47 4.65 -1.11
N GLY A 94 -0.26 3.37 -0.79
CA GLY A 94 -0.89 2.76 0.38
C GLY A 94 -0.29 3.22 1.71
N ASP A 95 -0.92 2.78 2.80
CA ASP A 95 -0.52 3.07 4.19
C ASP A 95 0.37 1.96 4.80
N GLY A 96 1.09 1.21 3.96
CA GLY A 96 1.96 0.14 4.40
C GLY A 96 3.17 0.62 5.23
N GLY A 97 3.86 -0.33 5.85
CA GLY A 97 5.14 -0.08 6.53
C GLY A 97 5.60 -1.29 7.33
N ILE A 98 6.83 -1.24 7.84
CA ILE A 98 7.41 -2.31 8.66
C ILE A 98 7.86 -1.73 10.00
N ALA A 99 7.56 -2.44 11.08
CA ALA A 99 8.04 -2.13 12.42
C ALA A 99 8.61 -3.39 13.08
N PRO A 100 9.69 -3.29 13.88
CA PRO A 100 10.11 -4.38 14.75
C PRO A 100 9.09 -4.55 15.89
N SER A 101 8.65 -5.77 16.13
CA SER A 101 7.91 -6.10 17.36
C SER A 101 8.91 -6.54 18.44
N PRO A 102 8.81 -6.01 19.68
CA PRO A 102 9.55 -6.56 20.82
C PRO A 102 8.89 -7.84 21.37
N TYR A 103 7.71 -8.18 20.87
CA TYR A 103 6.94 -9.36 21.26
C TYR A 103 7.08 -10.45 20.20
N ASP A 104 6.84 -11.69 20.60
CA ASP A 104 6.66 -12.77 19.64
C ASP A 104 5.30 -12.65 18.92
N TYR A 105 5.06 -13.56 17.96
CA TYR A 105 3.86 -13.54 17.13
C TYR A 105 2.56 -13.62 17.94
N GLU A 106 2.49 -14.53 18.92
CA GLU A 106 1.29 -14.78 19.73
C GLU A 106 0.97 -13.63 20.70
N HIS A 107 1.96 -12.79 20.99
CA HIS A 107 1.83 -11.65 21.90
C HIS A 107 1.86 -10.30 21.18
N THR A 108 1.86 -10.27 19.85
CA THR A 108 1.75 -9.04 19.07
C THR A 108 0.27 -8.72 18.83
N GLU A 109 -0.23 -7.65 19.47
CA GLU A 109 -1.62 -7.21 19.31
C GLU A 109 -1.75 -6.09 18.25
N PRO A 110 -2.85 -6.01 17.49
CA PRO A 110 -3.02 -5.02 16.42
C PRO A 110 -3.00 -3.56 16.87
N ASP A 111 -3.34 -3.27 18.13
CA ASP A 111 -3.42 -1.92 18.70
C ASP A 111 -2.14 -1.48 19.43
N MET A 112 -1.09 -2.31 19.39
CA MET A 112 0.19 -1.95 20.00
C MET A 112 0.82 -0.75 19.29
N PRO A 113 1.36 0.22 20.07
CA PRO A 113 2.02 1.38 19.49
C PRO A 113 3.29 0.95 18.74
N ALA A 114 3.30 1.18 17.43
CA ALA A 114 4.44 0.92 16.55
C ALA A 114 4.73 2.13 15.68
N ILE A 115 6.02 2.39 15.44
CA ILE A 115 6.46 3.37 14.44
C ILE A 115 6.76 2.58 13.18
N PHE A 116 5.86 2.64 12.21
CA PHE A 116 6.03 1.98 10.93
C PHE A 116 6.99 2.79 10.05
N GLN A 117 8.06 2.13 9.60
CA GLN A 117 8.95 2.68 8.61
C GLN A 117 8.38 2.41 7.22
N THR A 118 8.12 3.48 6.47
CA THR A 118 7.71 3.42 5.06
C THR A 118 8.91 3.23 4.16
N ASP A 119 8.67 2.75 2.94
CA ASP A 119 9.69 2.65 1.91
C ASP A 119 10.28 4.03 1.56
N SER A 120 11.60 4.11 1.40
CA SER A 120 12.33 5.33 1.04
C SER A 120 13.33 5.08 -0.09
N ILE A 121 13.72 6.15 -0.80
CA ILE A 121 14.83 6.10 -1.75
C ILE A 121 16.12 5.90 -0.93
N ARG A 122 16.91 4.90 -1.35
CA ARG A 122 18.23 4.62 -0.78
C ARG A 122 19.30 5.53 -1.36
#